data_AF-A0AAV8Y6G8-F1
#
_entry.id   AF-A0AAV8Y6G8-F1
#
_cell.length_a   1.000
_cell.length_b   1.000
_cell.length_c   1.000
_cell.angle_alpha   90.00
_cell.angle_beta   90.00
_cell.angle_gamma   90.00
#
_symmetry.space_group_name_H-M   'P 1'
#
loop_
_entity.id
_entity.type
_entity.pdbx_description
1 polymer ?
#
loop_
_entity_poly.entity_id
_entity_poly.type
_entity_poly.pdbx_seq_one_letter_code
_entity_poly.pdbx_strand_id
1 'polypeptide(L)'
;MVTSGLTAASPPKFVSLEEIMQAANGMRDMALVHQIVVDEGFKLKRAEPEPNSIQRIIKDTMHKAFWDVLREQLAEDPPNYTQALNLLEEIRQGLFALLLPQHTRIKQQISEILDTELIKQQAEKGILDFKHYAQYVISVMSKLCAPVRDDRIRELTETVDVIDTFKSILETLDVMQLDMANFTLQMARPDIIACSVDLERKKFADFLAVQNDGLEHTRKWLLKHIKTNEPVPSNIEYEKFIKNVLKRAFVESCVDLLDWDEDMPYPETFMLDEERVRDLQLRTSPIDFCSYHLVGDDKQFWSRPSIDSGI
;
A
#
# COMPACT_ATOMS: atom_id res chain seq x y z
N MET A 1 26.61 -63.14 -5.59
CA MET A 1 27.05 -62.18 -4.55
C MET A 1 28.18 -61.39 -5.19
N VAL A 2 28.14 -60.07 -5.40
CA VAL A 2 27.62 -58.97 -4.60
C VAL A 2 27.07 -57.86 -5.52
N THR A 3 26.09 -57.14 -4.99
CA THR A 3 25.25 -56.08 -5.55
C THR A 3 25.80 -54.66 -5.33
N SER A 4 25.30 -53.71 -6.14
CA SER A 4 25.05 -52.28 -5.81
C SER A 4 26.25 -51.33 -5.68
N GLY A 5 26.19 -50.07 -6.13
CA GLY A 5 25.08 -49.32 -6.71
C GLY A 5 25.56 -48.05 -7.42
N LEU A 6 24.93 -47.77 -8.55
CA LEU A 6 24.96 -46.47 -9.21
C LEU A 6 23.99 -45.56 -8.44
N THR A 7 24.50 -44.46 -7.88
CA THR A 7 23.69 -43.40 -7.31
C THR A 7 22.82 -42.80 -8.42
N ALA A 8 21.54 -43.18 -8.43
CA ALA A 8 20.53 -42.54 -9.24
C ALA A 8 20.41 -41.07 -8.79
N ALA A 9 20.76 -40.14 -9.68
CA ALA A 9 20.42 -38.74 -9.51
C ALA A 9 18.88 -38.64 -9.48
N SER A 10 18.33 -38.11 -8.39
CA SER A 10 16.90 -37.83 -8.29
C SER A 10 16.48 -36.87 -9.41
N PRO A 11 15.32 -37.10 -10.07
CA PRO A 11 14.84 -36.22 -11.12
C PRO A 11 14.53 -34.83 -10.56
N PRO A 12 14.65 -33.76 -11.37
CA PRO A 12 14.33 -32.41 -10.93
C PRO A 12 12.87 -32.36 -10.46
N LYS A 13 12.65 -31.88 -9.24
CA LYS A 13 11.31 -31.62 -8.73
C LYS A 13 10.71 -30.51 -9.59
N PHE A 14 9.79 -30.86 -10.47
CA PHE A 14 8.92 -29.89 -11.11
C PHE A 14 8.08 -29.24 -10.01
N VAL A 15 8.32 -27.97 -9.74
CA VAL A 15 7.48 -27.15 -8.86
C VAL A 15 6.09 -27.11 -9.48
N SER A 16 5.08 -27.43 -8.68
CA SER A 16 3.69 -27.40 -9.15
C SER A 16 3.20 -25.96 -9.31
N LEU A 17 2.31 -25.72 -10.28
CA LEU A 17 1.70 -24.39 -10.49
C LEU A 17 1.01 -23.86 -9.21
N GLU A 18 0.48 -24.77 -8.39
CA GLU A 18 -0.12 -24.45 -7.10
C GLU A 18 0.91 -23.91 -6.10
N GLU A 19 2.09 -24.52 -6.01
CA GLU A 19 3.20 -24.02 -5.19
C GLU A 19 3.72 -22.66 -5.71
N ILE A 20 3.73 -22.45 -7.03
CA ILE A 20 4.08 -21.15 -7.65
C ILE A 20 3.04 -20.08 -7.31
N MET A 21 1.74 -20.40 -7.38
CA MET A 21 0.67 -19.47 -7.06
C MET A 21 0.60 -19.15 -5.55
N GLN A 22 0.81 -20.15 -4.68
CA GLN A 22 0.91 -19.94 -3.24
C GLN A 22 2.14 -19.11 -2.86
N ALA A 23 3.29 -19.37 -3.51
CA ALA A 23 4.49 -18.54 -3.34
C ALA A 23 4.25 -17.11 -3.85
N ALA A 24 3.59 -16.92 -5.00
CA ALA A 24 3.29 -15.60 -5.55
C ALA A 24 2.31 -14.79 -4.67
N ASN A 25 1.29 -15.44 -4.10
CA ASN A 25 0.40 -14.80 -3.14
C ASN A 25 1.12 -14.49 -1.82
N GLY A 26 1.94 -15.42 -1.33
CA GLY A 26 2.78 -15.19 -0.16
C GLY A 26 3.78 -14.04 -0.35
N MET A 27 4.28 -13.82 -1.57
CA MET A 27 5.15 -12.68 -1.90
C MET A 27 4.38 -11.36 -2.00
N ARG A 28 3.12 -11.35 -2.45
CA ARG A 28 2.29 -10.13 -2.42
C ARG A 28 2.00 -9.67 -1.00
N ASP A 29 1.64 -10.61 -0.13
CA ASP A 29 1.41 -10.34 1.29
C ASP A 29 2.71 -9.82 1.96
N MET A 30 3.85 -10.42 1.59
CA MET A 30 5.16 -9.99 2.07
C MET A 30 5.55 -8.60 1.55
N ALA A 31 5.32 -8.30 0.28
CA ALA A 31 5.59 -6.99 -0.30
C ALA A 31 4.79 -5.88 0.42
N LEU A 32 3.54 -6.16 0.78
CA LEU A 32 2.73 -5.23 1.57
C LEU A 32 3.30 -5.00 2.97
N VAL A 33 3.67 -6.08 3.69
CA VAL A 33 4.30 -5.97 5.02
C VAL A 33 5.60 -5.17 4.94
N HIS A 34 6.45 -5.48 3.96
CA HIS A 34 7.69 -4.78 3.70
C HIS A 34 7.46 -3.28 3.45
N GLN A 35 6.48 -2.93 2.60
CA GLN A 35 6.09 -1.54 2.35
C GLN A 35 5.62 -0.82 3.63
N ILE A 36 4.79 -1.47 4.46
CA ILE A 36 4.32 -0.89 5.73
C ILE A 36 5.49 -0.60 6.69
N VAL A 37 6.51 -1.45 6.68
CA VAL A 37 7.69 -1.35 7.56
C VAL A 37 8.64 -0.26 7.08
N VAL A 38 8.92 -0.19 5.77
CA VAL A 38 9.92 0.73 5.22
C VAL A 38 9.36 2.16 5.03
N ASP A 39 8.11 2.31 4.61
CA ASP A 39 7.48 3.62 4.42
C ASP A 39 6.71 4.04 5.68
N GLU A 40 7.32 4.85 6.54
CA GLU A 40 6.66 5.44 7.73
C GLU A 40 5.38 6.22 7.38
N GLY A 41 5.26 6.74 6.15
CA GLY A 41 4.09 7.46 5.66
C GLY A 41 2.98 6.58 5.09
N PHE A 42 3.17 5.26 5.03
CA PHE A 42 2.24 4.35 4.36
C PHE A 42 0.81 4.49 4.90
N LYS A 43 -0.11 4.68 3.95
CA LYS A 43 -1.55 4.75 4.18
C LYS A 43 -2.27 3.97 3.09
N LEU A 44 -3.27 3.21 3.49
CA LEU A 44 -4.25 2.63 2.60
C LEU A 44 -4.95 3.75 1.84
N LYS A 45 -5.02 3.58 0.52
CA LYS A 45 -5.72 4.46 -0.41
C LYS A 45 -6.91 3.71 -0.97
N ARG A 46 -8.00 4.44 -1.23
CA ARG A 46 -9.12 3.89 -2.00
C ARG A 46 -8.67 3.69 -3.43
N ALA A 47 -8.92 2.51 -4.00
CA ALA A 47 -8.77 2.30 -5.43
C ALA A 47 -9.91 3.05 -6.13
N GLU A 48 -9.58 4.20 -6.73
CA GLU A 48 -10.52 4.94 -7.57
C GLU A 48 -10.31 4.55 -9.03
N PRO A 49 -11.39 4.22 -9.76
CA PRO A 49 -11.27 3.91 -11.18
C PRO A 49 -10.84 5.17 -11.95
N GLU A 50 -9.97 4.97 -12.96
CA GLU A 50 -9.41 6.05 -13.76
C GLU A 50 -10.52 6.97 -14.34
N PRO A 51 -10.26 8.29 -14.48
CA PRO A 51 -11.28 9.30 -14.78
C PRO A 51 -12.12 9.06 -16.04
N ASN A 52 -11.62 8.28 -16.99
CA ASN A 52 -12.31 7.93 -18.24
C ASN A 52 -12.48 6.41 -18.44
N SER A 53 -12.37 5.62 -17.38
CA SER A 53 -12.57 4.18 -17.46
C SER A 53 -14.05 3.82 -17.58
N ILE A 54 -14.33 2.74 -18.32
CA ILE A 54 -15.66 2.14 -18.38
C ILE A 54 -16.14 1.77 -16.97
N GLN A 55 -15.22 1.33 -16.10
CA GLN A 55 -15.51 1.00 -14.71
C GLN A 55 -16.09 2.19 -13.93
N ARG A 56 -15.53 3.39 -14.10
CA ARG A 56 -16.06 4.61 -13.47
C ARG A 56 -17.46 4.95 -13.98
N ILE A 57 -17.66 4.89 -15.30
CA ILE A 57 -18.97 5.16 -15.91
C ILE A 57 -20.02 4.18 -15.37
N ILE A 58 -19.69 2.89 -15.29
CA ILE A 58 -20.58 1.86 -14.74
C ILE A 58 -20.91 2.18 -13.27
N LYS A 59 -19.89 2.47 -12.46
CA LYS A 59 -20.07 2.81 -11.03
C LYS A 59 -20.99 4.01 -10.85
N ASP A 60 -20.71 5.11 -11.54
CA ASP A 60 -21.47 6.36 -11.43
C ASP A 60 -22.92 6.16 -11.92
N THR A 61 -23.11 5.38 -13.00
CA THR A 61 -24.43 5.04 -13.54
C THR A 61 -25.23 4.18 -12.56
N MET A 62 -24.61 3.16 -11.95
CA MET A 62 -25.25 2.31 -10.95
C MET A 62 -25.63 3.09 -9.68
N HIS A 63 -24.71 3.93 -9.19
CA HIS A 63 -24.98 4.80 -8.03
C HIS A 63 -26.14 5.75 -8.32
N LYS A 64 -26.17 6.36 -9.51
CA LYS A 64 -27.28 7.22 -9.92
C LYS A 64 -28.60 6.44 -9.99
N ALA A 65 -28.60 5.28 -10.63
CA ALA A 65 -29.79 4.44 -10.76
C ALA A 65 -30.34 4.01 -9.39
N PHE A 66 -29.49 3.72 -8.41
CA PHE A 66 -29.90 3.42 -7.04
C PHE A 66 -30.73 4.57 -6.43
N TRP A 67 -30.24 5.80 -6.54
CA TRP A 67 -30.92 6.97 -5.97
C TRP A 67 -32.18 7.36 -6.73
N ASP A 68 -32.18 7.19 -8.06
CA ASP A 68 -33.35 7.41 -8.90
C ASP A 68 -34.48 6.42 -8.53
N VAL A 69 -34.16 5.12 -8.38
CA VAL A 69 -35.12 4.10 -7.93
C VAL A 69 -35.63 4.38 -6.52
N LEU A 70 -34.77 4.77 -5.58
CA LEU A 70 -35.20 5.13 -4.23
C LEU A 70 -36.19 6.31 -4.26
N ARG A 71 -35.93 7.32 -5.08
CA ARG A 71 -36.80 8.48 -5.24
C ARG A 71 -38.15 8.11 -5.84
N GLU A 72 -38.15 7.25 -6.86
CA GLU A 72 -39.38 6.74 -7.47
C GLU A 72 -40.22 5.95 -6.46
N GLN A 73 -39.61 5.00 -5.74
CA GLN A 73 -40.29 4.16 -4.75
C GLN A 73 -40.92 4.98 -3.61
N LEU A 74 -40.24 6.02 -3.13
CA LEU A 74 -40.78 6.91 -2.10
C LEU A 74 -41.90 7.84 -2.61
N ALA A 75 -42.01 8.04 -3.93
CA ALA A 75 -43.04 8.85 -4.56
C ALA A 75 -44.29 8.03 -4.98
N GLU A 76 -44.23 6.70 -4.93
CA GLU A 76 -45.38 5.81 -5.19
C GLU A 76 -46.49 5.98 -4.12
N ASP A 77 -47.73 5.66 -4.49
CA ASP A 77 -48.89 5.64 -3.58
C ASP A 77 -49.56 4.25 -3.60
N PRO A 78 -49.41 3.41 -2.55
CA PRO A 78 -48.65 3.66 -1.32
C PRO A 78 -47.12 3.58 -1.53
N PRO A 79 -46.31 4.27 -0.70
CA PRO A 79 -44.85 4.27 -0.85
C PRO A 79 -44.23 2.90 -0.68
N ASN A 80 -43.25 2.58 -1.52
CA ASN A 80 -42.45 1.37 -1.40
C ASN A 80 -41.15 1.65 -0.63
N TYR A 81 -40.93 0.93 0.47
CA TYR A 81 -39.76 1.15 1.33
C TYR A 81 -38.63 0.14 1.10
N THR A 82 -38.73 -0.73 0.10
CA THR A 82 -37.76 -1.83 -0.11
C THR A 82 -36.33 -1.30 -0.21
N GLN A 83 -36.10 -0.27 -1.04
CA GLN A 83 -34.77 0.30 -1.22
C GLN A 83 -34.30 1.08 0.03
N ALA A 84 -35.22 1.76 0.71
CA ALA A 84 -34.94 2.51 1.94
C ALA A 84 -34.49 1.59 3.09
N LEU A 85 -35.09 0.41 3.21
CA LEU A 85 -34.69 -0.58 4.22
C LEU A 85 -33.28 -1.11 3.95
N ASN A 86 -32.95 -1.41 2.69
CA ASN A 86 -31.60 -1.84 2.31
C ASN A 86 -30.56 -0.75 2.61
N LEU A 87 -30.89 0.51 2.33
CA LEU A 87 -30.03 1.66 2.62
C LEU A 87 -29.74 1.80 4.12
N LEU A 88 -30.77 1.69 4.98
CA LEU A 88 -30.59 1.79 6.43
C LEU A 88 -29.76 0.61 6.97
N GLU A 89 -29.92 -0.59 6.41
CA GLU A 89 -29.11 -1.76 6.75
C GLU A 89 -27.64 -1.57 6.33
N GLU A 90 -27.37 -1.02 5.15
CA GLU A 90 -26.02 -0.72 4.68
C GLU A 90 -25.34 0.33 5.58
N ILE A 91 -26.06 1.38 5.97
CA ILE A 91 -25.56 2.39 6.91
C ILE A 91 -25.26 1.76 8.28
N ARG A 92 -26.15 0.89 8.79
CA ARG A 92 -25.93 0.16 10.04
C ARG A 92 -24.65 -0.67 9.97
N GLN A 93 -24.44 -1.41 8.89
CA GLN A 93 -23.24 -2.22 8.68
C GLN A 93 -21.99 -1.36 8.59
N GLY A 94 -22.05 -0.25 7.85
CA GLY A 94 -20.92 0.67 7.73
C GLY A 94 -20.59 1.37 9.05
N LEU A 95 -21.58 1.69 9.90
CA LEU A 95 -21.34 2.17 11.27
C LEU A 95 -20.65 1.11 12.12
N PHE A 96 -21.04 -0.16 12.02
CA PHE A 96 -20.36 -1.24 12.74
C PHE A 96 -18.92 -1.43 12.28
N ALA A 97 -18.62 -1.24 10.99
CA ALA A 97 -17.25 -1.30 10.47
C ALA A 97 -16.32 -0.23 11.06
N LEU A 98 -16.87 0.88 11.56
CA LEU A 98 -16.10 1.93 12.25
C LEU A 98 -15.80 1.60 13.73
N LEU A 99 -16.49 0.60 14.31
CA LEU A 99 -16.37 0.32 15.73
C LEU A 99 -15.17 -0.57 16.03
N LEU A 100 -14.31 -0.09 16.93
CA LEU A 100 -13.30 -0.91 17.58
C LEU A 100 -13.96 -1.86 18.60
N PRO A 101 -13.33 -3.00 18.94
CA PRO A 101 -13.86 -3.97 19.91
C PRO A 101 -14.28 -3.36 21.27
N GLN A 102 -13.67 -2.23 21.63
CA GLN A 102 -13.87 -1.51 22.88
C GLN A 102 -15.21 -0.73 22.90
N HIS A 103 -15.82 -0.44 21.74
CA HIS A 103 -17.00 0.41 21.60
C HIS A 103 -18.33 -0.34 21.86
N THR A 104 -18.38 -1.16 22.91
CA THR A 104 -19.53 -2.04 23.21
C THR A 104 -20.83 -1.26 23.45
N ARG A 105 -20.76 -0.12 24.16
CA ARG A 105 -21.93 0.73 24.44
C ARG A 105 -22.51 1.36 23.18
N ILE A 106 -21.66 1.90 22.30
CA ILE A 106 -22.11 2.52 21.04
C ILE A 106 -22.71 1.44 20.12
N LYS A 107 -22.09 0.26 20.08
CA LYS A 107 -22.61 -0.89 19.33
C LYS A 107 -24.02 -1.28 19.77
N GLN A 108 -24.27 -1.33 21.09
CA GLN A 108 -25.60 -1.61 21.64
C GLN A 108 -26.61 -0.55 21.21
N GLN A 109 -26.28 0.73 21.36
CA GLN A 109 -27.17 1.83 20.95
C GLN A 109 -27.51 1.80 19.46
N ILE A 110 -26.52 1.53 18.59
CA ILE A 110 -26.76 1.36 17.15
C ILE A 110 -27.72 0.19 16.90
N SER A 111 -27.56 -0.91 17.62
CA SER A 111 -28.38 -2.12 17.43
C SER A 111 -29.82 -1.92 17.90
N GLU A 112 -30.02 -1.11 18.94
CA GLU A 112 -31.35 -0.78 19.49
C GLU A 112 -32.10 0.23 18.61
N ILE A 113 -31.41 1.25 18.10
CA ILE A 113 -32.05 2.33 17.32
C ILE A 113 -32.19 1.94 15.85
N LEU A 114 -31.15 1.36 15.25
CA LEU A 114 -31.19 0.85 13.87
C LEU A 114 -31.56 -0.64 13.86
N ASP A 115 -32.69 -0.97 14.48
CA ASP A 115 -33.25 -2.32 14.46
C ASP A 115 -34.04 -2.55 13.15
N THR A 116 -33.54 -3.47 12.32
CA THR A 116 -34.09 -3.77 10.99
C THR A 116 -35.55 -4.27 11.06
N GLU A 117 -35.92 -5.02 12.09
CA GLU A 117 -37.29 -5.52 12.26
C GLU A 117 -38.23 -4.38 12.67
N LEU A 118 -37.81 -3.53 13.60
CA LEU A 118 -38.58 -2.38 14.05
C LEU A 118 -38.79 -1.37 12.91
N ILE A 119 -37.74 -1.06 12.16
CA ILE A 119 -37.79 -0.14 11.02
C ILE A 119 -38.75 -0.68 9.95
N LYS A 120 -38.69 -1.98 9.65
CA LYS A 120 -39.62 -2.61 8.70
C LYS A 120 -41.07 -2.49 9.15
N GLN A 121 -41.35 -2.73 10.43
CA GLN A 121 -42.70 -2.57 11.00
C GLN A 121 -43.20 -1.11 10.94
N GLN A 122 -42.30 -0.13 11.14
CA GLN A 122 -42.64 1.29 11.01
C GLN A 122 -42.93 1.68 9.56
N ALA A 123 -42.17 1.13 8.61
CA ALA A 123 -42.37 1.32 7.18
C ALA A 123 -43.71 0.76 6.70
N GLU A 124 -44.07 -0.46 7.10
CA GLU A 124 -45.36 -1.10 6.77
C GLU A 124 -46.57 -0.30 7.30
N LYS A 125 -46.39 0.43 8.40
CA LYS A 125 -47.41 1.31 8.99
C LYS A 125 -47.37 2.75 8.46
N GLY A 126 -46.42 3.10 7.59
CA GLY A 126 -46.25 4.44 7.04
C GLY A 126 -45.84 5.51 8.05
N ILE A 127 -45.23 5.13 9.18
CA ILE A 127 -44.83 6.04 10.27
C ILE A 127 -43.31 6.21 10.38
N LEU A 128 -42.57 5.80 9.35
CA LEU A 128 -41.11 5.83 9.34
C LEU A 128 -40.58 7.27 9.27
N ASP A 129 -39.78 7.68 10.25
CA ASP A 129 -39.15 9.01 10.29
C ASP A 129 -37.69 8.96 9.83
N PHE A 130 -37.48 9.20 8.53
CA PHE A 130 -36.16 9.27 7.93
C PHE A 130 -35.25 10.35 8.54
N LYS A 131 -35.82 11.49 8.96
CA LYS A 131 -35.04 12.60 9.49
C LYS A 131 -34.48 12.24 10.86
N HIS A 132 -35.26 11.56 11.69
CA HIS A 132 -34.79 11.03 12.97
C HIS A 132 -33.60 10.08 12.79
N TYR A 133 -33.69 9.12 11.86
CA TYR A 133 -32.60 8.19 11.59
C TYR A 133 -31.35 8.88 11.03
N ALA A 134 -31.50 9.82 10.10
CA ALA A 134 -30.38 10.57 9.57
C ALA A 134 -29.65 11.36 10.67
N GLN A 135 -30.39 12.07 11.53
CA GLN A 135 -29.81 12.81 12.65
C GLN A 135 -29.09 11.88 13.65
N TYR A 136 -29.68 10.72 13.94
CA TYR A 136 -29.03 9.74 14.81
C TYR A 136 -27.70 9.25 14.21
N VAL A 137 -27.70 8.86 12.93
CA VAL A 137 -26.50 8.40 12.22
C VAL A 137 -25.42 9.48 12.22
N ILE A 138 -25.77 10.73 11.89
CA ILE A 138 -24.85 11.88 11.93
C ILE A 138 -24.27 12.06 13.33
N SER A 139 -25.09 11.92 14.38
CA SER A 139 -24.64 12.03 15.79
C SER A 139 -23.69 10.91 16.22
N VAL A 140 -23.79 9.72 15.61
CA VAL A 140 -22.87 8.62 15.85
C VAL A 140 -21.58 8.87 15.07
N MET A 141 -21.68 9.29 13.81
CA MET A 141 -20.53 9.66 12.98
C MET A 141 -19.70 10.78 13.62
N SER A 142 -20.36 11.80 14.18
CA SER A 142 -19.69 12.92 14.86
C SER A 142 -18.90 12.52 16.09
N LYS A 143 -19.25 11.39 16.73
CA LYS A 143 -18.53 10.86 17.90
C LYS A 143 -17.34 9.97 17.51
N LEU A 144 -17.33 9.46 16.27
CA LEU A 144 -16.35 8.50 15.77
C LEU A 144 -15.40 9.11 14.73
N CYS A 145 -15.71 10.28 14.18
CA CYS A 145 -14.90 10.90 13.14
C CYS A 145 -13.60 11.50 13.67
N ALA A 146 -12.60 11.56 12.79
CA ALA A 146 -11.38 12.32 13.05
C ALA A 146 -11.67 13.82 12.95
N PRO A 147 -10.97 14.69 13.73
CA PRO A 147 -11.22 16.14 13.75
C PRO A 147 -11.19 16.83 12.37
N VAL A 148 -10.39 16.30 11.44
CA VAL A 148 -10.30 16.79 10.05
C VAL A 148 -11.62 16.68 9.28
N ARG A 149 -12.58 15.90 9.77
CA ARG A 149 -13.87 15.65 9.13
C ARG A 149 -15.03 16.39 9.80
N ASP A 150 -14.79 17.16 10.86
CA ASP A 150 -15.85 17.85 11.61
C ASP A 150 -16.63 18.83 10.73
N ASP A 151 -15.95 19.53 9.81
CA ASP A 151 -16.60 20.42 8.84
C ASP A 151 -17.55 19.64 7.90
N ARG A 152 -17.16 18.44 7.46
CA ARG A 152 -18.01 17.60 6.60
C ARG A 152 -19.24 17.11 7.35
N ILE A 153 -19.10 16.74 8.63
CA ILE A 153 -20.23 16.36 9.48
C ILE A 153 -21.19 17.54 9.71
N ARG A 154 -20.66 18.77 9.83
CA ARG A 154 -21.49 19.98 9.93
C ARG A 154 -22.33 20.18 8.67
N GLU A 155 -21.74 20.04 7.47
CA GLU A 155 -22.46 20.13 6.19
C GLU A 155 -23.62 19.12 6.09
N LEU A 156 -23.44 17.89 6.60
CA LEU A 156 -24.50 16.87 6.63
C LEU A 156 -25.72 17.32 7.44
N THR A 157 -25.51 18.14 8.48
CA THR A 157 -26.59 18.62 9.36
C THR A 157 -27.41 19.74 8.71
N GLU A 158 -26.84 20.45 7.74
CA GLU A 158 -27.46 21.60 7.06
C GLU A 158 -28.28 21.19 5.82
N THR A 159 -28.14 19.94 5.35
CA THR A 159 -28.84 19.43 4.16
C THR A 159 -30.33 19.26 4.44
N VAL A 160 -31.18 19.76 3.53
CA VAL A 160 -32.65 19.76 3.71
C VAL A 160 -33.31 18.51 3.12
N ASP A 161 -32.81 18.02 1.99
CA ASP A 161 -33.38 16.85 1.32
C ASP A 161 -32.91 15.54 1.97
N VAL A 162 -33.85 14.63 2.23
CA VAL A 162 -33.61 13.37 2.94
C VAL A 162 -32.69 12.45 2.13
N ILE A 163 -32.92 12.35 0.82
CA ILE A 163 -32.17 11.45 -0.06
C ILE A 163 -30.74 11.97 -0.20
N ASP A 164 -30.56 13.26 -0.43
CA ASP A 164 -29.23 13.87 -0.53
C ASP A 164 -28.46 13.79 0.80
N THR A 165 -29.16 13.85 1.94
CA THR A 165 -28.57 13.63 3.27
C THR A 165 -28.03 12.22 3.40
N PHE A 166 -28.83 11.19 3.09
CA PHE A 166 -28.37 9.80 3.17
C PHE A 166 -27.26 9.47 2.17
N LYS A 167 -27.32 10.05 0.98
CA LYS A 167 -26.23 9.95 0.01
C LYS A 167 -24.92 10.50 0.57
N SER A 168 -24.97 11.69 1.14
CA SER A 168 -23.80 12.34 1.72
C SER A 168 -23.29 11.60 2.96
N ILE A 169 -24.19 10.98 3.75
CA ILE A 169 -23.85 10.08 4.86
C ILE A 169 -23.04 8.89 4.34
N LEU A 170 -23.52 8.15 3.33
CA LEU A 170 -22.81 7.00 2.78
C LEU A 170 -21.43 7.37 2.23
N GLU A 171 -21.35 8.44 1.44
CA GLU A 171 -20.08 8.94 0.90
C GLU A 171 -19.08 9.29 2.02
N THR A 172 -19.58 9.88 3.11
CA THR A 172 -18.74 10.22 4.27
C THR A 172 -18.35 8.98 5.07
N LEU A 173 -19.25 8.01 5.22
CA LEU A 173 -19.02 6.75 5.91
C LEU A 173 -17.91 5.93 5.23
N ASP A 174 -17.92 5.86 3.90
CA ASP A 174 -16.86 5.22 3.11
C ASP A 174 -15.47 5.77 3.43
N VAL A 175 -15.37 7.10 3.49
CA VAL A 175 -14.12 7.79 3.78
C VAL A 175 -13.71 7.57 5.23
N MET A 176 -14.66 7.61 6.17
CA MET A 176 -14.41 7.31 7.57
C MET A 176 -13.92 5.87 7.79
N GLN A 177 -14.38 4.91 7.00
CA GLN A 177 -13.89 3.52 7.07
C GLN A 177 -12.41 3.44 6.68
N LEU A 178 -12.01 4.18 5.65
CA LEU A 178 -10.60 4.28 5.26
C LEU A 178 -9.75 4.96 6.34
N ASP A 179 -10.29 6.01 6.97
CA ASP A 179 -9.63 6.69 8.10
C ASP A 179 -9.43 5.70 9.28
N MET A 180 -10.45 4.90 9.61
CA MET A 180 -10.37 3.88 10.67
C MET A 180 -9.40 2.74 10.33
N ALA A 181 -9.36 2.29 9.08
CA ALA A 181 -8.40 1.27 8.64
C ALA A 181 -6.96 1.79 8.75
N ASN A 182 -6.72 3.03 8.32
CA ASN A 182 -5.42 3.69 8.45
C ASN A 182 -5.02 3.90 9.92
N PHE A 183 -5.96 4.32 10.78
CA PHE A 183 -5.71 4.44 12.21
C PHE A 183 -5.32 3.10 12.84
N THR A 184 -6.07 2.04 12.52
CA THR A 184 -5.80 0.68 13.04
C THR A 184 -4.44 0.18 12.56
N LEU A 185 -4.09 0.44 11.30
CA LEU A 185 -2.77 0.11 10.77
C LEU A 185 -1.65 0.85 11.50
N GLN A 186 -1.82 2.14 11.81
CA GLN A 186 -0.86 2.90 12.60
C GLN A 186 -0.70 2.34 14.02
N MET A 187 -1.79 1.88 14.64
CA MET A 187 -1.72 1.24 15.96
C MET A 187 -1.01 -0.12 15.92
N ALA A 188 -1.21 -0.91 14.85
CA ALA A 188 -0.60 -2.23 14.70
C ALA A 188 0.85 -2.19 14.18
N ARG A 189 1.28 -1.06 13.59
CA ARG A 189 2.60 -0.91 12.97
C ARG A 189 3.78 -1.32 13.87
N PRO A 190 3.85 -0.97 15.16
CA PRO A 190 4.95 -1.40 16.03
C PRO A 190 5.08 -2.93 16.11
N ASP A 191 3.95 -3.64 16.19
CA ASP A 191 3.91 -5.10 16.25
C ASP A 191 4.30 -5.72 14.89
N ILE A 192 3.89 -5.09 13.79
CA ILE A 192 4.28 -5.48 12.42
C ILE A 192 5.80 -5.35 12.27
N ILE A 193 6.39 -4.23 12.69
CA ILE A 193 7.84 -4.01 12.63
C ILE A 193 8.58 -5.06 13.46
N ALA A 194 8.09 -5.35 14.67
CA ALA A 194 8.72 -6.34 15.55
C ALA A 194 8.74 -7.76 14.94
N CYS A 195 7.70 -8.16 14.21
CA CYS A 195 7.61 -9.48 13.58
C CYS A 195 8.16 -9.51 12.15
N SER A 196 8.37 -8.35 11.51
CA SER A 196 8.66 -8.25 10.06
C SER A 196 9.90 -9.03 9.66
N VAL A 197 11.03 -8.85 10.35
CA VAL A 197 12.33 -9.45 10.01
C VAL A 197 12.24 -10.98 9.92
N ASP A 198 11.56 -11.61 10.86
CA ASP A 198 11.42 -13.07 10.89
C ASP A 198 10.50 -13.57 9.77
N LEU A 199 9.44 -12.80 9.47
CA LEU A 199 8.54 -13.09 8.34
C LEU A 199 9.27 -12.95 7.00
N GLU A 200 10.04 -11.87 6.78
CA GLU A 200 10.78 -11.68 5.53
C GLU A 200 11.79 -12.82 5.32
N ARG A 201 12.56 -13.15 6.36
CA ARG A 201 13.55 -14.23 6.32
C ARG A 201 12.91 -15.57 5.99
N LYS A 202 11.80 -15.90 6.63
CA LYS A 202 11.08 -17.15 6.39
C LYS A 202 10.54 -17.21 4.96
N LYS A 203 9.89 -16.14 4.49
CA LYS A 203 9.33 -16.08 3.13
C LYS A 203 10.40 -16.08 2.05
N PHE A 204 11.52 -15.40 2.28
CA PHE A 204 12.66 -15.44 1.39
C PHE A 204 13.30 -16.83 1.35
N ALA A 205 13.38 -17.53 2.48
CA ALA A 205 13.83 -18.93 2.51
C ALA A 205 12.88 -19.87 1.73
N ASP A 206 11.57 -19.68 1.88
CA ASP A 206 10.56 -20.43 1.12
C ASP A 206 10.72 -20.16 -0.40
N PHE A 207 10.96 -18.91 -0.79
CA PHE A 207 11.23 -18.51 -2.17
C PHE A 207 12.48 -19.22 -2.74
N LEU A 208 13.58 -19.24 -1.99
CA LEU A 208 14.82 -19.93 -2.39
C LEU A 208 14.66 -21.45 -2.49
N ALA A 209 13.74 -22.05 -1.73
CA ALA A 209 13.48 -23.49 -1.80
C ALA A 209 12.75 -23.91 -3.08
N VAL A 210 12.00 -22.98 -3.68
CA VAL A 210 11.19 -23.21 -4.88
C VAL A 210 11.97 -22.92 -6.15
N GLN A 211 12.77 -21.85 -6.18
CA GLN A 211 13.49 -21.44 -7.39
C GLN A 211 14.83 -22.18 -7.55
N ASN A 212 15.08 -22.71 -8.75
CA ASN A 212 16.39 -23.27 -9.09
C ASN A 212 17.41 -22.13 -9.29
N ASP A 213 18.43 -22.07 -8.44
CA ASP A 213 19.43 -20.98 -8.35
C ASP A 213 18.82 -19.57 -8.16
N GLY A 214 17.96 -19.40 -7.15
CA GLY A 214 17.26 -18.13 -6.86
C GLY A 214 18.12 -16.93 -6.41
N LEU A 215 19.44 -16.96 -6.59
CA LEU A 215 20.37 -15.86 -6.25
C LEU A 215 21.39 -15.58 -7.37
N GLU A 216 21.07 -15.94 -8.61
CA GLU A 216 21.96 -15.79 -9.75
C GLU A 216 22.35 -14.32 -9.98
N HIS A 217 21.37 -13.41 -10.03
CA HIS A 217 21.60 -11.99 -10.29
C HIS A 217 22.30 -11.31 -9.11
N THR A 218 21.88 -11.65 -7.89
CA THR A 218 22.52 -11.17 -6.65
C THR A 218 24.00 -11.55 -6.61
N ARG A 219 24.35 -12.78 -7.01
CA ARG A 219 25.74 -13.22 -7.06
C ARG A 219 26.53 -12.49 -8.15
N LYS A 220 25.98 -12.35 -9.36
CA LYS A 220 26.62 -11.61 -10.47
C LYS A 220 26.88 -10.16 -10.08
N TRP A 221 25.91 -9.50 -9.48
CA TRP A 221 26.00 -8.13 -8.98
C TRP A 221 27.13 -7.95 -7.96
N LEU A 222 27.18 -8.78 -6.91
CA LEU A 222 28.23 -8.69 -5.88
C LEU A 222 29.62 -9.03 -6.44
N LEU A 223 29.74 -10.02 -7.33
CA LEU A 223 31.02 -10.44 -7.89
C LEU A 223 31.64 -9.40 -8.83
N LYS A 224 30.85 -8.52 -9.46
CA LYS A 224 31.34 -7.43 -10.33
C LYS A 224 32.38 -6.54 -9.63
N HIS A 225 32.22 -6.35 -8.32
CA HIS A 225 33.06 -5.44 -7.51
C HIS A 225 34.15 -6.18 -6.70
N ILE A 226 34.20 -7.52 -6.77
CA ILE A 226 35.23 -8.29 -6.09
C ILE A 226 36.43 -8.49 -7.02
N LYS A 227 37.52 -7.78 -6.74
CA LYS A 227 38.80 -7.94 -7.44
C LYS A 227 39.58 -9.12 -6.87
N THR A 228 39.43 -10.29 -7.46
CA THR A 228 40.11 -11.54 -7.03
C THR A 228 41.64 -11.49 -7.14
N ASN A 229 42.21 -10.51 -7.86
CA ASN A 229 43.65 -10.41 -8.12
C ASN A 229 44.42 -9.46 -7.18
N GLU A 230 43.81 -8.95 -6.11
CA GLU A 230 44.54 -8.11 -5.14
C GLU A 230 45.43 -8.97 -4.22
N PRO A 231 46.76 -8.73 -4.17
CA PRO A 231 47.64 -9.47 -3.30
C PRO A 231 47.34 -9.17 -1.82
N VAL A 232 47.23 -10.22 -0.99
CA VAL A 232 47.03 -10.08 0.45
C VAL A 232 48.27 -9.41 1.07
N PRO A 233 48.13 -8.24 1.74
CA PRO A 233 49.25 -7.58 2.40
C PRO A 233 49.80 -8.46 3.54
N SER A 234 51.11 -8.68 3.56
CA SER A 234 51.79 -9.54 4.55
C SER A 234 51.65 -9.05 6.01
N ASN A 235 51.26 -7.79 6.21
CA ASN A 235 51.17 -7.13 7.50
C ASN A 235 49.74 -7.12 8.11
N ILE A 236 48.77 -7.76 7.46
CA ILE A 236 47.37 -7.74 7.90
C ILE A 236 46.86 -9.17 8.07
N GLU A 237 46.16 -9.43 9.17
CA GLU A 237 45.44 -10.69 9.36
C GLU A 237 44.47 -10.96 8.20
N TYR A 238 44.53 -12.16 7.64
CA TYR A 238 43.76 -12.56 6.47
C TYR A 238 42.25 -12.31 6.65
N GLU A 239 41.68 -12.62 7.82
CA GLU A 239 40.26 -12.38 8.09
C GLU A 239 39.89 -10.89 8.03
N LYS A 240 40.77 -10.01 8.52
CA LYS A 240 40.55 -8.57 8.51
C LYS A 240 40.66 -8.01 7.09
N PHE A 241 41.59 -8.53 6.30
CA PHE A 241 41.71 -8.21 4.88
C PHE A 241 40.44 -8.60 4.11
N ILE A 242 39.95 -9.84 4.24
CA ILE A 242 38.73 -10.30 3.58
C ILE A 242 37.51 -9.48 4.00
N LYS A 243 37.34 -9.19 5.30
CA LYS A 243 36.24 -8.32 5.78
C LYS A 243 36.28 -6.93 5.15
N ASN A 244 37.47 -6.35 4.96
CA ASN A 244 37.61 -5.04 4.34
C ASN A 244 37.31 -5.08 2.83
N VAL A 245 37.79 -6.11 2.13
CA VAL A 245 37.50 -6.31 0.69
C VAL A 245 36.00 -6.47 0.47
N LEU A 246 35.33 -7.30 1.28
CA LEU A 246 33.88 -7.50 1.19
C LEU A 246 33.09 -6.24 1.51
N LYS A 247 33.49 -5.48 2.54
CA LYS A 247 32.86 -4.19 2.86
C LYS A 247 32.98 -3.20 1.70
N ARG A 248 34.17 -3.05 1.11
CA ARG A 248 34.38 -2.17 -0.04
C ARG A 248 33.54 -2.62 -1.23
N ALA A 249 33.60 -3.91 -1.58
CA ALA A 249 32.85 -4.46 -2.70
C ALA A 249 31.34 -4.29 -2.51
N PHE A 250 30.82 -4.48 -1.30
CA PHE A 250 29.41 -4.25 -0.98
C PHE A 250 29.00 -2.78 -1.11
N VAL A 251 29.84 -1.85 -0.62
CA VAL A 251 29.57 -0.41 -0.78
C VAL A 251 29.59 -0.03 -2.26
N GLU A 252 30.59 -0.47 -3.02
CA GLU A 252 30.67 -0.22 -4.46
C GLU A 252 29.47 -0.83 -5.21
N SER A 253 29.02 -2.03 -4.84
CA SER A 253 27.84 -2.66 -5.46
C SER A 253 26.55 -1.93 -5.11
N CYS A 254 26.42 -1.40 -3.88
CA CYS A 254 25.29 -0.54 -3.52
C CYS A 254 25.29 0.79 -4.27
N VAL A 255 26.45 1.36 -4.57
CA VAL A 255 26.57 2.57 -5.41
C VAL A 255 26.18 2.24 -6.85
N ASP A 256 26.56 1.07 -7.38
CA ASP A 256 26.18 0.59 -8.72
C ASP A 256 24.65 0.52 -8.92
N LEU A 257 23.88 0.30 -7.84
CA LEU A 257 22.41 0.33 -7.90
C LEU A 257 21.84 1.74 -8.16
N LEU A 258 22.61 2.82 -7.93
CA LEU A 258 22.18 4.19 -8.22
C LEU A 258 22.35 4.58 -9.69
N ASP A 259 23.14 3.80 -10.44
CA ASP A 259 23.39 3.95 -11.88
C ASP A 259 22.99 2.65 -12.63
N TRP A 260 21.96 1.96 -12.14
CA TRP A 260 21.56 0.66 -12.69
C TRP A 260 20.94 0.80 -14.08
N ASP A 261 21.27 -0.14 -14.96
CA ASP A 261 20.71 -0.21 -16.30
C ASP A 261 19.27 -0.74 -16.27
N GLU A 262 18.33 -0.03 -16.90
CA GLU A 262 16.92 -0.43 -16.95
C GLU A 262 16.71 -1.76 -17.70
N ASP A 263 17.63 -2.12 -18.59
CA ASP A 263 17.57 -3.37 -19.36
C ASP A 263 18.07 -4.60 -18.57
N MET A 264 18.66 -4.39 -17.38
CA MET A 264 19.23 -5.45 -16.55
C MET A 264 18.31 -5.86 -15.40
N PRO A 265 18.09 -7.17 -15.17
CA PRO A 265 17.27 -7.63 -14.06
C PRO A 265 17.90 -7.24 -12.71
N TYR A 266 17.08 -6.69 -11.81
CA TYR A 266 17.52 -6.36 -10.46
C TYR A 266 17.96 -7.61 -9.68
N PRO A 267 18.89 -7.47 -8.72
CA PRO A 267 19.21 -8.53 -7.79
C PRO A 267 17.96 -9.06 -7.09
N GLU A 268 17.82 -10.38 -6.94
CA GLU A 268 16.65 -11.00 -6.29
C GLU A 268 16.46 -10.50 -4.85
N THR A 269 17.56 -10.15 -4.18
CA THR A 269 17.54 -9.54 -2.85
C THR A 269 16.92 -8.14 -2.77
N PHE A 270 16.77 -7.44 -3.91
CA PHE A 270 16.16 -6.11 -4.03
C PHE A 270 14.79 -6.15 -4.73
N MET A 271 14.21 -7.34 -4.94
CA MET A 271 12.95 -7.49 -5.69
C MET A 271 11.77 -6.71 -5.09
N LEU A 272 11.76 -6.44 -3.78
CA LEU A 272 10.73 -5.65 -3.09
C LEU A 272 11.05 -4.15 -3.06
N ASP A 273 12.26 -3.78 -3.48
CA ASP A 273 12.83 -2.42 -3.41
C ASP A 273 13.01 -1.80 -4.82
N GLU A 274 12.73 -2.53 -5.91
CA GLU A 274 12.99 -2.08 -7.28
C GLU A 274 12.45 -0.66 -7.57
N GLU A 275 11.17 -0.41 -7.31
CA GLU A 275 10.56 0.91 -7.55
C GLU A 275 11.22 2.02 -6.72
N ARG A 276 11.63 1.71 -5.49
CA ARG A 276 12.30 2.67 -4.60
C ARG A 276 13.72 2.95 -5.05
N VAL A 277 14.46 1.94 -5.52
CA VAL A 277 15.78 2.13 -6.11
C VAL A 277 15.67 2.97 -7.39
N ARG A 278 14.66 2.71 -8.22
CA ARG A 278 14.38 3.51 -9.42
C ARG A 278 14.03 4.98 -9.09
N ASP A 279 13.21 5.22 -8.07
CA ASP A 279 12.93 6.59 -7.60
C ASP A 279 14.21 7.30 -7.12
N LEU A 280 15.09 6.59 -6.40
CA LEU A 280 16.38 7.13 -5.97
C LEU A 280 17.25 7.53 -7.18
N GLN A 281 17.32 6.70 -8.23
CA GLN A 281 18.05 7.00 -9.48
C GLN A 281 17.52 8.28 -10.15
N LEU A 282 16.20 8.44 -10.23
CA LEU A 282 15.57 9.64 -10.81
C LEU A 282 15.89 10.90 -9.99
N ARG A 283 16.10 10.76 -8.68
CA ARG A 283 16.46 11.87 -7.79
C ARG A 283 17.94 12.21 -7.81
N THR A 284 18.82 11.25 -8.08
CA THR A 284 20.29 11.45 -8.15
C THR A 284 20.77 11.90 -9.52
N SER A 285 20.14 11.44 -10.60
CA SER A 285 20.52 11.79 -11.98
C SER A 285 20.64 13.31 -12.29
N PRO A 286 19.82 14.23 -11.73
CA PRO A 286 20.02 15.67 -11.93
C PRO A 286 21.26 16.22 -11.21
N ILE A 287 21.66 15.59 -10.09
CA ILE A 287 22.82 15.98 -9.28
C ILE A 287 24.09 15.59 -10.00
N ASP A 288 24.13 14.41 -10.63
CA ASP A 288 25.25 14.00 -11.48
C ASP A 288 25.40 14.95 -12.68
N PHE A 289 24.30 15.32 -13.33
CA PHE A 289 24.34 16.30 -14.43
C PHE A 289 24.94 17.65 -14.01
N CYS A 290 24.60 18.16 -12.82
CA CYS A 290 25.18 19.40 -12.28
C CYS A 290 26.67 19.23 -11.87
N SER A 291 27.03 18.07 -11.32
CA SER A 291 28.40 17.76 -10.90
C SER A 291 29.35 17.66 -12.10
N TYR A 292 28.91 17.03 -13.19
CA TYR A 292 29.67 16.94 -14.44
C TYR A 292 29.83 18.30 -15.14
N HIS A 293 28.84 19.19 -15.07
CA HIS A 293 28.96 20.55 -15.62
C HIS A 293 29.93 21.42 -14.81
N LEU A 294 29.88 21.36 -13.48
CA LEU A 294 30.77 22.15 -12.63
C LEU A 294 32.25 21.73 -12.72
N VAL A 295 32.53 20.45 -12.99
CA VAL A 295 33.91 19.96 -13.21
C VAL A 295 34.39 20.21 -14.65
N GLY A 296 33.48 20.43 -15.61
CA GLY A 296 33.80 20.73 -17.01
C GLY A 296 34.25 22.17 -17.27
N ASP A 297 33.79 23.14 -16.47
CA ASP A 297 34.01 24.57 -16.71
C ASP A 297 35.34 25.12 -16.14
N ASP A 298 36.07 24.36 -15.32
CA ASP A 298 37.33 24.81 -14.71
C ASP A 298 38.56 24.79 -15.66
N LYS A 299 38.41 24.32 -16.91
CA LYS A 299 39.54 24.26 -17.87
C LYS A 299 39.65 25.44 -18.84
N GLN A 300 38.76 26.43 -18.82
CA GLN A 300 38.85 27.60 -19.72
C GLN A 300 39.25 28.92 -19.05
N PHE A 301 39.47 28.96 -17.73
CA PHE A 301 39.67 30.24 -17.02
C PHE A 301 41.13 30.78 -16.99
N TRP A 302 42.12 30.07 -17.54
CA TRP A 302 43.54 30.49 -17.54
C TRP A 302 44.01 31.12 -18.86
N SER A 303 43.26 32.05 -19.43
CA SER A 303 43.74 32.90 -20.53
C SER A 303 43.29 34.35 -20.35
N ARG A 304 43.96 35.08 -19.45
CA ARG A 304 43.83 36.55 -19.35
C ARG A 304 44.74 37.22 -20.39
N PRO A 305 44.24 38.14 -21.23
CA PRO A 305 45.10 39.08 -21.95
C PRO A 305 45.50 40.23 -21.00
N SER A 306 46.80 40.53 -20.98
CA SER A 306 47.37 41.72 -20.36
C SER A 306 46.80 42.99 -21.01
N ILE A 307 46.31 43.93 -20.21
CA ILE A 307 46.01 45.30 -20.65
C ILE A 307 46.86 46.25 -19.83
N ASP A 308 47.69 46.99 -20.58
CA ASP A 308 48.60 48.04 -20.16
C ASP A 308 47.92 49.11 -19.28
N SER A 309 48.66 49.55 -18.28
CA SER A 309 48.42 50.81 -17.58
C SER A 309 49.38 51.86 -18.12
N GLY A 310 48.85 52.87 -18.79
CA GLY A 310 49.59 54.00 -19.32
C GLY A 310 48.82 55.29 -19.07
N ILE A 311 49.47 56.19 -18.34
CA ILE A 311 49.10 57.59 -18.05
C ILE A 311 48.91 58.38 -19.35
#